data_AF-A0A235I697-F1
#
_entry.id   AF-A0A235I697-F1
#
_cell.length_a   1.000
_cell.length_b   1.000
_cell.length_c   1.000
_cell.angle_alpha   90.00
_cell.angle_beta   90.00
_cell.angle_gamma   90.00
#
_symmetry.space_group_name_H-M   'P 1'
#
loop_
_entity.id
_entity.type
_entity.pdbx_description
1 polymer ?
#
loop_
_entity_poly.entity_id
_entity_poly.type
_entity_poly.pdbx_seq_one_letter_code
_entity_poly.pdbx_strand_id
1 'polypeptide(L)'
;MNDHKNIESEKLSGKLQAIATVVYDAATACEGDTVALLALLRQLEQLHREIRDGVFQESLPVNRRQLYSLLKDIESEGGWPYIERMRLQAFLANLPQEAPEENSHEVLESDRSFD
;
A
#
# COMPACT_ATOMS: atom_id res chain seq x y z
N MET A 1 6.19 11.20 38.11
CA MET A 1 5.51 10.24 37.18
C MET A 1 5.30 10.80 35.77
N ASN A 2 5.56 12.10 35.50
CA ASN A 2 5.42 12.68 34.15
C ASN A 2 6.68 12.55 33.30
N ASP A 3 7.87 12.59 33.91
CA ASP A 3 9.14 12.56 33.17
C ASP A 3 9.38 11.21 32.49
N HIS A 4 8.96 10.10 33.12
CA HIS A 4 9.10 8.77 32.53
C HIS A 4 8.21 8.56 31.29
N LYS A 5 6.99 9.12 31.28
CA LYS A 5 6.10 9.07 30.12
C LYS A 5 6.64 9.90 28.94
N ASN A 6 7.33 11.01 29.24
CA ASN A 6 7.94 11.86 28.22
C ASN A 6 9.12 11.13 27.54
N ILE A 7 10.01 10.53 28.34
CA ILE A 7 11.18 9.77 27.83
C ILE A 7 10.75 8.58 26.96
N GLU A 8 9.71 7.83 27.35
CA GLU A 8 9.20 6.71 26.53
C GLU A 8 8.54 7.20 25.23
N SER A 9 7.89 8.37 25.27
CA SER A 9 7.31 8.97 24.07
C SER A 9 8.38 9.49 23.09
N GLU A 10 9.44 10.11 23.59
CA GLU A 10 10.60 10.55 22.80
C GLU A 10 11.33 9.36 22.17
N LYS A 11 11.52 8.29 22.94
CA LYS A 11 12.15 7.05 22.47
C LYS A 11 11.31 6.37 21.39
N LEU A 12 9.99 6.35 21.53
CA LEU A 12 9.08 5.85 20.50
C LEU A 12 9.15 6.69 19.23
N SER A 13 9.12 8.02 19.36
CA SER A 13 9.27 8.95 18.24
C SER A 13 10.56 8.72 17.47
N GLY A 14 11.70 8.55 18.17
CA GLY A 14 12.98 8.24 17.55
C GLY A 14 12.98 6.91 16.77
N LYS A 15 12.31 5.87 17.29
CA LYS A 15 12.15 4.59 16.58
C LYS A 15 11.30 4.73 15.32
N LEU A 16 10.18 5.45 15.40
CA LEU A 16 9.31 5.69 14.24
C LEU A 16 10.05 6.47 13.15
N GLN A 17 10.83 7.48 13.54
CA GLN A 17 11.65 8.24 12.60
C GLN A 17 12.70 7.35 11.92
N ALA A 18 13.37 6.46 12.67
CA ALA A 18 14.35 5.53 12.09
C ALA A 18 13.70 4.56 11.09
N ILE A 19 12.50 4.04 11.39
CA ILE A 19 11.74 3.20 10.45
C ILE A 19 11.43 3.99 9.18
N ALA A 20 10.92 5.22 9.31
CA ALA A 20 10.61 6.06 8.16
C ALA A 20 11.84 6.30 7.28
N THR A 21 12.98 6.65 7.89
CA THR A 21 14.24 6.84 7.15
C THR A 21 14.65 5.59 6.37
N VAL A 22 14.64 4.41 7.01
CA VAL A 22 15.01 3.15 6.32
C VAL A 22 14.06 2.83 5.17
N VAL A 23 12.76 3.07 5.33
CA VAL A 23 11.77 2.83 4.27
C VAL A 23 11.96 3.81 3.11
N TYR A 24 12.24 5.09 3.38
CA TYR A 24 12.54 6.06 2.34
C TYR A 24 13.83 5.71 1.58
N ASP A 25 14.89 5.33 2.29
CA ASP A 25 16.16 4.92 1.67
C ASP A 25 15.95 3.70 0.75
N ALA A 26 15.14 2.72 1.19
CA ALA A 26 14.79 1.57 0.38
C ALA A 26 13.96 1.96 -0.86
N ALA A 27 13.01 2.88 -0.73
CA ALA A 27 12.22 3.36 -1.85
C ALA A 27 13.07 4.09 -2.89
N THR A 28 14.01 4.94 -2.45
CA THR A 28 14.98 5.61 -3.32
C THR A 28 15.91 4.61 -4.02
N ALA A 29 16.36 3.56 -3.32
CA ALA A 29 17.19 2.52 -3.92
C ALA A 29 16.44 1.69 -5.00
N CYS A 30 15.10 1.66 -4.94
CA CYS A 30 14.25 0.96 -5.91
C CYS A 30 13.71 1.88 -7.02
N GLU A 31 14.17 3.13 -7.11
CA GLU A 31 13.64 4.09 -8.09
C GLU A 31 13.81 3.58 -9.53
N GLY A 32 12.71 3.60 -10.30
CA GLY A 32 12.67 3.08 -11.67
C GLY A 32 12.52 1.55 -11.79
N ASP A 33 12.61 0.79 -10.70
CA ASP A 33 12.37 -0.66 -10.68
C ASP A 33 11.01 -0.97 -10.04
N THR A 34 10.01 -1.21 -10.89
CA THR A 34 8.64 -1.49 -10.46
C THR A 34 8.49 -2.81 -9.71
N VAL A 35 9.36 -3.80 -9.97
CA VAL A 35 9.33 -5.09 -9.28
C VAL A 35 9.92 -4.95 -7.88
N ALA A 36 11.02 -4.22 -7.73
CA ALA A 36 11.64 -3.94 -6.44
C ALA A 36 10.72 -3.06 -5.56
N LEU A 37 10.08 -2.03 -6.14
CA LEU A 37 9.07 -1.23 -5.45
C LEU A 37 7.88 -2.08 -4.98
N LEU A 38 7.38 -2.99 -5.82
CA LEU A 38 6.31 -3.90 -5.43
C LEU A 38 6.74 -4.85 -4.30
N ALA A 39 7.98 -5.31 -4.29
CA ALA A 39 8.52 -6.13 -3.21
C ALA A 39 8.58 -5.34 -1.88
N LEU A 40 9.04 -4.08 -1.92
CA LEU A 40 9.02 -3.18 -0.76
C LEU A 40 7.60 -3.01 -0.22
N LEU A 41 6.64 -2.69 -1.08
CA LEU A 41 5.24 -2.50 -0.68
C LEU A 41 4.64 -3.76 -0.03
N ARG A 42 4.91 -4.94 -0.58
CA ARG A 42 4.46 -6.22 0.00
C ARG A 42 5.08 -6.48 1.37
N GLN A 43 6.35 -6.14 1.54
CA GLN A 43 7.03 -6.29 2.83
C GLN A 43 6.42 -5.38 3.90
N LEU A 44 6.14 -4.11 3.55
CA LEU A 44 5.45 -3.19 4.44
C LEU A 44 4.04 -3.68 4.80
N GLU A 45 3.32 -4.24 3.83
CA GLU A 45 2.02 -4.85 4.07
C GLU A 45 2.09 -6.02 5.05
N GLN A 46 3.07 -6.91 4.89
CA GLN A 46 3.26 -8.04 5.78
C GLN A 46 3.55 -7.59 7.22
N LEU A 47 4.47 -6.64 7.40
CA LEU A 47 4.80 -6.08 8.72
C LEU A 47 3.58 -5.47 9.41
N HIS A 48 2.80 -4.69 8.65
CA HIS A 48 1.57 -4.12 9.17
C HIS A 48 0.56 -5.19 9.60
N ARG A 49 0.35 -6.24 8.79
CA ARG A 49 -0.57 -7.34 9.15
C ARG A 49 -0.12 -8.04 10.43
N GLU A 50 1.17 -8.33 10.58
CA GLU A 50 1.72 -8.95 11.78
C GLU A 50 1.49 -8.09 13.03
N ILE A 51 1.72 -6.79 12.94
CA ILE A 51 1.48 -5.85 14.05
C ILE A 51 -0.01 -5.78 14.38
N ARG A 52 -0.86 -5.68 13.35
CA ARG A 52 -2.32 -5.56 13.49
C ARG A 52 -2.92 -6.80 14.14
N ASP A 53 -2.60 -7.98 13.61
CA ASP A 53 -3.21 -9.25 14.00
C ASP A 53 -2.59 -9.83 15.28
N GLY A 54 -1.38 -9.37 15.65
CA GLY A 54 -0.72 -9.69 16.91
C GLY A 54 -0.91 -8.60 17.96
N VAL A 55 0.16 -7.83 18.19
CA VAL A 55 0.27 -6.93 19.35
C VAL A 55 -0.83 -5.86 19.43
N PHE A 56 -1.33 -5.36 18.29
CA PHE A 56 -2.41 -4.37 18.29
C PHE A 56 -3.74 -4.99 18.71
N GLN A 57 -4.11 -6.15 18.15
CA GLN A 57 -5.33 -6.87 18.52
C GLN A 57 -5.31 -7.30 20.00
N GLU A 58 -4.16 -7.76 20.51
CA GLU A 58 -3.98 -8.11 21.92
C GLU A 58 -4.10 -6.88 22.85
N SER A 59 -3.75 -5.71 22.35
CA SER A 59 -3.79 -4.45 23.10
C SER A 59 -5.14 -3.74 23.05
N LEU A 60 -6.16 -4.32 22.39
CA LEU A 60 -7.47 -3.68 22.26
C LEU A 60 -8.13 -3.48 23.64
N PRO A 61 -8.73 -2.30 23.91
CA PRO A 61 -9.41 -2.07 25.17
C PRO A 61 -10.60 -3.01 25.35
N VAL A 62 -10.62 -3.76 26.46
CA VAL A 62 -11.79 -4.57 26.86
C VAL A 62 -12.96 -3.71 27.33
N ASN A 63 -12.68 -2.48 27.77
CA ASN A 63 -13.72 -1.53 28.18
C ASN A 63 -14.35 -0.86 26.96
N ARG A 64 -15.67 -1.04 26.78
CA ARG A 64 -16.41 -0.48 25.64
C ARG A 64 -16.20 1.01 25.44
N ARG A 65 -16.14 1.82 26.50
CA ARG A 65 -15.95 3.28 26.38
C ARG A 65 -14.57 3.63 25.83
N GLN A 66 -13.53 2.93 26.27
CA GLN A 66 -12.18 3.12 25.76
C GLN A 66 -12.06 2.62 24.33
N LEU A 67 -12.72 1.50 24.02
CA LEU A 67 -12.82 0.99 22.65
C LEU A 67 -13.50 1.99 21.72
N TYR A 68 -14.62 2.59 22.13
CA TYR A 68 -15.30 3.64 21.36
C TYR A 68 -14.43 4.89 21.16
N SER A 69 -13.64 5.28 22.16
CA SER A 69 -12.68 6.39 22.01
C SER A 69 -11.64 6.05 20.95
N LEU A 70 -11.02 4.87 21.06
CA LEU A 70 -10.02 4.40 20.12
C LEU A 70 -10.58 4.29 18.69
N LEU A 71 -11.79 3.76 18.53
CA LEU A 71 -12.46 3.65 17.23
C LEU A 71 -12.73 5.03 16.62
N LYS A 72 -13.17 6.00 17.42
CA LYS A 72 -13.41 7.36 16.95
C LYS A 72 -12.11 8.06 16.52
N ASP A 73 -11.03 7.84 17.26
CA ASP A 73 -9.71 8.38 16.93
C ASP A 73 -9.22 7.78 15.59
N ILE A 74 -9.34 6.46 15.42
CA ILE A 74 -9.05 5.74 14.17
C ILE A 74 -9.90 6.27 13.00
N GLU A 75 -11.20 6.47 13.19
CA GLU A 75 -12.09 7.01 12.15
C GLU A 75 -11.71 8.44 11.75
N SER A 76 -11.24 9.27 12.69
CA SER A 76 -10.90 10.67 12.43
C SER A 76 -9.60 10.85 11.64
N GLU A 77 -8.68 9.89 11.73
CA GLU A 77 -7.37 9.93 11.03
C GLU A 77 -7.38 9.19 9.68
N GLY A 78 -8.51 8.60 9.27
CA GLY A 78 -8.66 7.95 7.95
C GLY A 78 -9.27 6.54 7.95
N GLY A 79 -9.81 6.06 9.07
CA GLY A 79 -10.45 4.75 9.18
C GLY A 79 -9.50 3.64 9.69
N TRP A 80 -10.04 2.41 9.84
CA TRP A 80 -9.30 1.21 10.29
C TRP A 80 -7.93 1.13 9.62
N PRO A 81 -6.82 0.70 10.28
CA PRO A 81 -5.47 0.69 9.72
C PRO A 81 -5.45 0.21 8.25
N TYR A 82 -5.54 1.19 7.34
CA TYR A 82 -5.82 1.01 5.93
C TYR A 82 -4.47 1.22 5.27
N ILE A 83 -3.79 0.12 4.97
CA ILE A 83 -2.74 0.17 3.95
C ILE A 83 -3.48 0.51 2.67
N GLU A 84 -3.19 1.68 2.14
CA GLU A 84 -3.66 2.09 0.84
C GLU A 84 -3.23 1.03 -0.19
N ARG A 85 -4.17 0.18 -0.60
CA ARG A 85 -3.96 -0.62 -1.81
C ARG A 85 -3.90 0.39 -2.93
N MET A 86 -2.77 0.48 -3.66
CA MET A 86 -2.78 1.12 -4.98
C MET A 86 -4.01 0.55 -5.70
N ARG A 87 -5.01 1.39 -5.97
CA ARG A 87 -6.13 0.98 -6.80
C ARG A 87 -5.47 0.57 -8.10
N LEU A 88 -5.50 -0.71 -8.43
CA LEU A 88 -4.96 -1.24 -9.69
C LEU A 88 -5.40 -0.35 -10.87
N GLN A 89 -6.60 0.24 -10.79
CA GLN A 89 -7.11 1.25 -11.72
C GLN A 89 -6.22 2.50 -11.88
N ALA A 90 -5.66 3.07 -10.82
CA ALA A 90 -4.75 4.22 -10.89
C ALA A 90 -3.38 3.84 -11.46
N PHE A 91 -2.93 2.60 -11.24
CA PHE A 91 -1.73 2.05 -11.86
C PHE A 91 -1.95 1.78 -13.36
N LEU A 92 -3.08 1.16 -13.72
CA LEU A 92 -3.47 0.84 -15.08
C LEU A 92 -3.77 2.10 -15.92
N ALA A 93 -4.23 3.18 -15.31
CA ALA A 93 -4.46 4.46 -16.00
C ALA A 93 -3.17 5.13 -16.50
N ASN A 94 -2.00 4.73 -15.97
CA ASN A 94 -0.70 5.23 -16.38
C ASN A 94 0.05 4.26 -17.30
N LEU A 95 -0.53 3.11 -17.66
CA LEU A 95 0.06 2.29 -18.73
C LEU A 95 -0.12 3.03 -20.06
N PRO A 96 0.94 3.17 -20.87
CA PRO A 96 0.80 3.64 -22.24
C PRO A 96 -0.13 2.68 -22.98
N GLN A 97 -1.25 3.20 -23.48
CA GLN A 97 -2.20 2.44 -24.28
C GLN A 97 -1.47 1.98 -25.55
N GLU A 98 -1.23 0.68 -25.68
CA GLU A 98 -0.78 0.11 -26.97
C GLU A 98 -1.81 0.53 -28.02
N ALA A 99 -1.33 1.23 -29.04
CA ALA A 99 -2.16 1.63 -30.17
C ALA A 99 -2.80 0.35 -30.73
N PRO A 100 -4.11 0.33 -31.01
CA PRO A 100 -4.74 -0.83 -31.58
C PRO A 100 -3.99 -1.18 -32.86
N GLU A 101 -3.39 -2.37 -32.91
CA GLU A 101 -2.89 -2.91 -34.16
C GLU A 101 -4.09 -2.90 -35.12
N GLU A 102 -3.99 -2.05 -36.14
CA GLU A 102 -4.91 -2.05 -37.26
C GLU A 102 -4.86 -3.45 -37.84
N ASN A 103 -5.84 -4.27 -37.46
CA ASN A 103 -6.04 -5.59 -38.00
C ASN A 103 -6.40 -5.36 -39.47
N SER A 104 -5.36 -5.34 -40.31
CA SER A 104 -5.46 -5.26 -41.76
C SER A 104 -6.16 -6.54 -42.21
N HIS A 105 -7.49 -6.50 -42.17
CA HIS A 105 -8.35 -7.49 -42.78
C HIS A 105 -8.17 -7.35 -44.30
N GLU A 106 -7.13 -7.99 -44.84
CA GLU A 106 -6.98 -8.23 -46.26
C GLU A 106 -8.24 -8.96 -46.75
N VAL A 107 -9.14 -8.21 -47.36
CA VAL A 107 -10.25 -8.77 -48.13
C VAL A 107 -9.61 -9.33 -49.40
N LEU A 108 -9.27 -10.62 -49.38
CA LEU A 108 -8.88 -11.37 -50.56
C LEU A 108 -10.12 -11.53 -51.46
N GLU A 109 -10.37 -10.54 -52.32
CA GLU A 109 -11.07 -10.78 -53.57
C GLU A 109 -10.21 -11.74 -54.41
N SER A 110 -10.69 -12.96 -54.63
CA SER A 110 -10.59 -13.70 -55.91
C SER A 110 -11.02 -15.14 -55.73
N ASP A 111 -12.30 -15.42 -55.99
CA ASP A 111 -12.66 -16.72 -56.56
C ASP A 111 -13.65 -16.50 -57.72
N ARG A 112 -13.10 -15.97 -58.82
CA ARG A 112 -13.64 -16.24 -60.15
C ARG A 112 -13.15 -17.63 -60.55
N SER A 113 -13.93 -18.65 -60.19
CA SER A 113 -13.82 -19.94 -60.85
C SER A 113 -14.77 -19.97 -62.04
N PHE A 114 -14.18 -19.81 -63.22
CA PHE A 114 -14.71 -20.29 -64.49
C PHE A 114 -14.59 -21.83 -64.50
N ASP A 115 -15.71 -22.54 -64.60
CA ASP A 115 -15.98 -23.63 -65.56
C ASP A 115 -17.40 -24.20 -65.35
#